data_AF-A0A2M8FLQ4-F1
#
_entry.id   AF-A0A2M8FLQ4-F1
#
_cell.length_a   1.000
_cell.length_b   1.000
_cell.length_c   1.000
_cell.angle_alpha   90.00
_cell.angle_beta   90.00
_cell.angle_gamma   90.00
#
_symmetry.space_group_name_H-M   'P 1'
#
loop_
_entity.id
_entity.type
_entity.pdbx_description
1 polymer ?
#
loop_
_entity_poly.entity_id
_entity_poly.type
_entity_poly.pdbx_seq_one_letter_code
_entity_poly.pdbx_strand_id
1 'polypeptide(L)'
;MKRYFFFMLLLVSILSIEIISQQHHMEDRRGNPRELIDQLEKIKLIEELQMSEEVSIKFFSRRNEFREKEKKLNERIESLSLLVKDKSHNPDGETSNAEWKKITNEFIAVEKLMRKNKYDFFVSLQNLLTPKQMAQFLAFERKFREEMQNIILRGRQKPVPE
;
A
#
# COMPACT_ATOMS: atom_id res chain seq x y z
N MET A 1 -34.48 -39.66 32.62
CA MET A 1 -34.68 -38.93 31.34
C MET A 1 -34.36 -37.44 31.46
N LYS A 2 -34.99 -36.68 32.37
CA LYS A 2 -34.73 -35.23 32.54
C LYS A 2 -33.27 -34.84 32.84
N ARG A 3 -32.53 -35.67 33.59
CA ARG A 3 -31.10 -35.45 33.89
C ARG A 3 -30.20 -35.55 32.65
N TYR A 4 -30.46 -36.51 31.77
CA TYR A 4 -29.71 -36.66 30.51
C TYR A 4 -30.08 -35.57 29.50
N PHE A 5 -31.33 -35.11 29.51
CA PHE A 5 -31.77 -33.98 28.70
C PHE A 5 -31.02 -32.70 29.08
N PHE A 6 -30.86 -32.42 30.38
CA PHE A 6 -30.09 -31.26 30.84
C PHE A 6 -28.61 -31.35 30.46
N PHE A 7 -28.03 -32.54 30.55
CA PHE A 7 -26.63 -32.78 30.16
C PHE A 7 -26.43 -32.61 28.65
N MET A 8 -27.38 -33.08 27.83
CA MET A 8 -27.32 -32.90 26.38
C MET A 8 -27.46 -31.43 25.98
N LEU A 9 -28.35 -30.68 26.64
CA LEU A 9 -28.58 -29.25 26.37
C LEU A 9 -27.34 -28.41 26.72
N LEU A 10 -26.63 -28.79 27.78
CA LEU A 10 -25.36 -28.18 28.20
C LEU A 10 -24.21 -28.54 27.23
N LEU A 11 -24.22 -29.74 26.66
CA LEU A 11 -23.22 -30.15 25.67
C LEU A 11 -23.42 -29.44 24.32
N VAL A 12 -24.67 -29.20 23.93
CA VAL A 12 -25.01 -28.40 22.73
C VAL A 12 -24.64 -26.93 22.94
N SER A 13 -24.85 -26.36 24.13
CA SER A 13 -24.51 -24.95 24.38
C SER A 13 -23.01 -24.67 24.33
N ILE A 14 -22.16 -25.63 24.74
CA ILE A 14 -20.70 -25.50 24.65
C ILE A 14 -20.23 -25.50 23.19
N LEU A 15 -20.83 -26.34 22.34
CA LEU A 15 -20.49 -26.40 20.90
C LEU A 15 -20.91 -25.13 20.13
N SER A 16 -21.94 -24.42 20.59
CA SER A 16 -22.40 -23.16 19.98
C SER A 16 -21.40 -22.01 20.14
N ILE A 17 -20.51 -22.05 21.15
CA ILE A 17 -19.56 -20.97 21.44
C ILE A 17 -18.43 -20.92 20.39
N GLU A 18 -18.05 -22.07 19.82
CA GLU A 18 -16.99 -22.14 18.80
C GLU A 18 -17.41 -21.48 17.47
N ILE A 19 -18.68 -21.58 17.09
CA ILE A 19 -19.20 -21.04 15.82
C ILE A 19 -19.19 -19.50 15.84
N ILE A 20 -19.50 -18.88 16.99
CA ILE A 20 -19.55 -17.42 17.14
C ILE A 20 -18.13 -16.82 17.22
N SER A 21 -17.17 -17.55 17.82
CA SER A 21 -15.75 -17.15 17.88
C SER A 21 -15.09 -17.12 16.49
N GLN A 22 -15.45 -18.04 15.60
CA GLN A 22 -14.93 -18.04 14.22
C GLN A 22 -15.43 -16.86 13.38
N GLN A 23 -16.64 -16.35 13.66
CA GLN A 23 -17.23 -15.27 12.87
C GLN A 23 -16.58 -13.90 13.16
N HIS A 24 -16.08 -13.67 14.38
CA HIS A 24 -15.33 -12.45 14.72
C HIS A 24 -13.86 -12.50 14.26
N HIS A 25 -13.27 -13.69 14.09
CA HIS A 25 -11.89 -13.84 13.59
C HIS A 25 -11.77 -13.85 12.05
N MET A 26 -12.87 -13.91 11.30
CA MET A 26 -12.81 -13.88 9.83
C MET A 26 -12.58 -12.48 9.25
N GLU A 27 -12.85 -11.42 10.00
CA GLU A 27 -12.61 -10.04 9.53
C GLU A 27 -11.11 -9.68 9.57
N ASP A 28 -10.38 -10.14 10.59
CA ASP A 28 -8.93 -9.99 10.72
C ASP A 28 -8.10 -10.89 9.78
N ARG A 29 -8.68 -11.96 9.23
CA ARG A 29 -7.98 -12.87 8.31
C ARG A 29 -7.93 -12.40 6.86
N ARG A 30 -8.66 -11.34 6.49
CA ARG A 30 -8.46 -10.67 5.21
C ARG A 30 -7.21 -9.81 5.35
N GLY A 31 -6.04 -10.42 5.15
CA GLY A 31 -4.74 -9.76 5.20
C GLY A 31 -4.75 -8.41 4.46
N ASN A 32 -3.92 -7.47 4.91
CA ASN A 32 -3.90 -6.10 4.40
C ASN A 32 -3.83 -6.13 2.85
N PRO A 33 -4.85 -5.61 2.13
CA PRO A 33 -4.89 -5.66 0.67
C PRO A 33 -3.62 -5.08 0.01
N ARG A 34 -2.95 -4.13 0.68
CA ARG A 34 -1.66 -3.58 0.22
C ARG A 34 -0.54 -4.62 0.26
N GLU A 35 -0.49 -5.45 1.29
CA GLU A 35 0.51 -6.50 1.42
C GLU A 35 0.32 -7.58 0.36
N LEU A 36 -0.93 -7.94 0.07
CA LEU A 36 -1.24 -8.88 -1.03
C LEU A 36 -0.81 -8.32 -2.39
N ILE A 37 -1.06 -7.03 -2.65
CA ILE A 37 -0.61 -6.36 -3.87
C ILE A 37 0.92 -6.36 -3.96
N ASP A 38 1.61 -6.10 -2.84
CA ASP A 38 3.07 -6.11 -2.78
C ASP A 38 3.67 -7.49 -3.05
N GLN A 39 3.06 -8.55 -2.50
CA GLN A 39 3.47 -9.92 -2.77
C GLN A 39 3.25 -10.29 -4.23
N LEU A 40 2.08 -9.94 -4.80
CA LEU A 40 1.76 -10.17 -6.20
C LEU A 40 2.76 -9.44 -7.13
N GLU A 41 3.11 -8.20 -6.80
CA GLU A 41 4.09 -7.44 -7.58
C GLU A 41 5.46 -8.13 -7.58
N LYS A 42 5.92 -8.59 -6.42
CA LYS A 42 7.20 -9.31 -6.31
C LYS A 42 7.22 -10.57 -7.17
N ILE A 43 6.15 -11.37 -7.13
CA ILE A 43 6.02 -12.59 -7.94
C ILE A 43 6.08 -12.24 -9.43
N LYS A 44 5.27 -11.28 -9.89
CA LYS A 44 5.27 -10.89 -11.30
C LYS A 44 6.61 -10.32 -11.77
N LEU A 45 7.33 -9.59 -10.90
CA LEU A 45 8.67 -9.08 -11.22
C LEU A 45 9.69 -10.21 -11.41
N ILE A 46 9.61 -11.26 -10.60
CA ILE A 46 10.47 -12.45 -10.74
C ILE A 46 10.18 -13.15 -12.07
N GLU A 47 8.89 -13.32 -12.40
CA GLU A 47 8.45 -13.96 -13.64
C GLU A 47 8.85 -13.17 -14.90
N GLU A 48 8.64 -11.84 -14.90
CA GLU A 48 8.87 -10.97 -16.07
C GLU A 48 10.36 -10.74 -16.33
N LEU A 49 11.15 -10.52 -15.27
CA LEU A 49 12.55 -10.15 -15.41
C LEU A 49 13.48 -11.36 -15.50
N GLN A 50 13.03 -12.55 -15.08
CA GLN A 50 13.80 -13.80 -15.12
C GLN A 50 15.24 -13.61 -14.63
N MET A 51 15.38 -12.93 -13.49
CA MET A 51 16.69 -12.62 -12.90
C MET A 51 17.30 -13.88 -12.28
N SER A 52 18.64 -13.94 -12.21
CA SER A 52 19.31 -14.94 -11.35
C SER A 52 19.00 -14.67 -9.88
N GLU A 53 19.24 -15.66 -9.02
CA GLU A 53 19.03 -15.53 -7.57
C GLU A 53 19.85 -14.36 -6.99
N GLU A 54 21.14 -14.28 -7.33
CA GLU A 54 22.03 -13.20 -6.87
C GLU A 54 21.53 -11.82 -7.32
N VAL A 55 21.09 -11.70 -8.58
CA VAL A 55 20.55 -10.45 -9.12
C VAL A 55 19.23 -10.09 -8.44
N SER A 56 18.37 -11.08 -8.18
CA SER A 56 17.08 -10.89 -7.51
C SER A 56 17.25 -10.37 -6.09
N ILE A 57 18.18 -10.91 -5.31
CA ILE A 57 18.47 -10.45 -3.95
C ILE A 57 18.89 -8.98 -3.96
N LYS A 58 19.84 -8.60 -4.82
CA LYS A 58 20.31 -7.22 -4.96
C LYS A 58 19.20 -6.29 -5.45
N PHE A 59 18.37 -6.74 -6.38
CA PHE A 59 17.25 -5.98 -6.93
C PHE A 59 16.23 -5.66 -5.83
N PHE A 60 15.77 -6.68 -5.10
CA PHE A 60 14.77 -6.48 -4.05
C PHE A 60 15.32 -5.70 -2.86
N SER A 61 16.61 -5.84 -2.52
CA SER A 61 17.27 -4.98 -1.53
C SER A 61 17.19 -3.50 -1.92
N ARG A 62 17.63 -3.14 -3.14
CA ARG A 62 17.56 -1.73 -3.63
C ARG A 62 16.12 -1.22 -3.72
N ARG A 63 15.20 -2.09 -4.13
CA ARG A 63 13.78 -1.76 -4.24
C ARG A 63 13.14 -1.50 -2.87
N ASN A 64 13.52 -2.25 -1.84
CA ASN A 64 13.06 -2.02 -0.48
C ASN A 64 13.54 -0.66 0.05
N GLU A 65 14.82 -0.33 -0.16
CA GLU A 65 15.36 0.99 0.22
C GLU A 65 14.64 2.14 -0.50
N PHE A 66 14.39 1.99 -1.81
CA PHE A 66 13.63 2.94 -2.60
C PHE A 66 12.21 3.15 -2.02
N ARG A 67 11.50 2.05 -1.72
CA ARG A 67 10.14 2.06 -1.17
C ARG A 67 10.07 2.66 0.23
N GLU A 68 11.05 2.40 1.09
CA GLU A 68 11.12 3.02 2.42
C GLU A 68 11.28 4.55 2.34
N LYS A 69 12.11 5.02 1.40
CA LYS A 69 12.24 6.47 1.13
C LYS A 69 10.94 7.05 0.56
N GLU A 70 10.33 6.36 -0.39
CA GLU A 70 9.06 6.79 -1.01
C GLU A 70 7.94 6.87 0.03
N LYS A 71 7.85 5.90 0.95
CA LYS A 71 6.90 5.89 2.07
C LYS A 71 7.04 7.14 2.94
N LYS A 72 8.25 7.46 3.39
CA LYS A 72 8.51 8.65 4.23
C LYS A 72 8.16 9.97 3.52
N LEU A 73 8.43 10.05 2.21
CA LEU A 73 8.08 11.22 1.40
C LEU A 73 6.56 11.35 1.23
N ASN A 74 5.86 10.22 1.01
CA ASN A 74 4.40 10.20 0.93
C ASN A 74 3.73 10.59 2.26
N GLU A 75 4.24 10.09 3.39
CA GLU A 75 3.79 10.51 4.72
C GLU A 75 3.96 12.03 4.91
N ARG A 76 5.04 12.61 4.38
CA ARG A 76 5.24 14.07 4.41
C ARG A 76 4.21 14.81 3.57
N ILE A 77 3.94 14.35 2.34
CA ILE A 77 2.89 14.92 1.48
C ILE A 77 1.51 14.83 2.14
N GLU A 78 1.19 13.71 2.77
CA GLU A 78 -0.06 13.51 3.49
C GLU A 78 -0.19 14.49 4.65
N SER A 79 0.86 14.65 5.47
CA SER A 79 0.88 15.62 6.56
C SER A 79 0.68 17.06 6.09
N LEU A 80 1.30 17.43 4.97
CA LEU A 80 1.12 18.76 4.35
C LEU A 80 -0.30 18.94 3.81
N SER A 81 -0.88 17.90 3.25
CA SER A 81 -2.26 17.92 2.73
C SER A 81 -3.28 18.10 3.85
N LEU A 82 -3.07 17.41 4.98
CA LEU A 82 -3.88 17.60 6.18
C LEU A 82 -3.74 19.02 6.74
N LEU A 83 -2.52 19.56 6.79
CA LEU A 83 -2.26 20.93 7.23
C LEU A 83 -2.96 21.97 6.34
N VAL A 84 -2.92 21.80 5.01
CA VAL A 84 -3.64 22.67 4.08
C VAL A 84 -5.14 22.59 4.32
N LYS A 85 -5.68 21.38 4.49
CA LYS A 85 -7.11 21.17 4.74
C LYS A 85 -7.55 21.86 6.02
N ASP A 86 -6.80 21.68 7.10
CA ASP A 86 -7.07 22.31 8.41
C ASP A 86 -7.06 23.84 8.29
N LYS A 87 -5.98 24.42 7.74
CA LYS A 87 -5.85 25.87 7.57
C LYS A 87 -6.88 26.48 6.61
N SER A 88 -7.36 25.75 5.62
CA SER A 88 -8.35 26.24 4.66
C SER A 88 -9.78 26.22 5.20
N HIS A 89 -10.06 25.37 6.20
CA HIS A 89 -11.40 25.23 6.78
C HIS A 89 -11.50 25.87 8.17
N ASN A 90 -10.46 26.57 8.63
CA ASN A 90 -10.45 27.19 9.95
C ASN A 90 -11.18 28.56 9.89
N PRO A 91 -12.36 28.71 10.50
CA PRO A 91 -13.16 29.93 10.41
C PRO A 91 -12.59 31.09 11.24
N ASP A 92 -11.69 30.80 12.19
CA ASP A 92 -11.28 31.75 13.24
C ASP A 92 -9.89 32.39 13.01
N GLY A 93 -9.18 32.05 11.93
CA GLY A 93 -7.83 32.58 11.69
C GLY A 93 -7.42 32.63 10.23
N GLU A 94 -7.24 33.84 9.69
CA GLU A 94 -6.64 34.04 8.38
C GLU A 94 -5.20 33.52 8.38
N THR A 95 -4.93 32.48 7.57
CA THR A 95 -3.57 32.03 7.31
C THR A 95 -2.85 33.04 6.43
N SER A 96 -1.69 33.52 6.88
CA SER A 96 -0.94 34.54 6.16
C SER A 96 -0.39 34.05 4.81
N ASN A 97 -0.23 34.95 3.84
CA ASN A 97 0.41 34.66 2.56
C ASN A 97 1.84 34.08 2.71
N ALA A 98 2.57 34.49 3.75
CA ALA A 98 3.90 33.96 4.03
C ALA A 98 3.85 32.48 4.46
N GLU A 99 2.85 32.09 5.26
CA GLU A 99 2.64 30.69 5.63
C GLU A 99 2.21 29.83 4.45
N TRP A 100 1.29 30.31 3.61
CA TRP A 100 0.91 29.61 2.38
C TRP A 100 2.12 29.38 1.48
N LYS A 101 2.95 30.41 1.27
CA LYS A 101 4.19 30.30 0.50
C LYS A 101 5.14 29.26 1.09
N LYS A 102 5.26 29.17 2.42
CA LYS A 102 6.08 28.15 3.09
C LYS A 102 5.56 26.74 2.80
N ILE A 103 4.27 26.49 2.96
CA ILE A 103 3.64 25.19 2.69
C ILE A 103 3.82 24.79 1.23
N THR A 104 3.55 25.71 0.29
CA THR A 104 3.74 25.48 -1.15
C THR A 104 5.19 25.12 -1.49
N ASN A 105 6.16 25.87 -0.95
CA ASN A 105 7.57 25.57 -1.16
C ASN A 105 7.96 24.20 -0.63
N GLU A 106 7.35 23.77 0.47
CA GLU A 106 7.59 22.46 1.05
C GLU A 106 7.04 21.34 0.18
N PHE A 107 5.81 21.46 -0.34
CA PHE A 107 5.26 20.55 -1.35
C PHE A 107 6.20 20.40 -2.54
N ILE A 108 6.65 21.53 -3.10
CA ILE A 108 7.57 21.54 -4.25
C ILE A 108 8.89 20.85 -3.91
N ALA A 109 9.42 21.04 -2.70
CA ALA A 109 10.65 20.40 -2.26
C ALA A 109 10.50 18.87 -2.15
N VAL A 110 9.42 18.39 -1.54
CA VAL A 110 9.14 16.95 -1.42
C VAL A 110 8.94 16.32 -2.80
N GLU A 111 8.21 16.97 -3.70
CA GLU A 111 8.04 16.54 -5.09
C GLU A 111 9.38 16.39 -5.85
N LYS A 112 10.31 17.33 -5.65
CA LYS A 112 11.66 17.23 -6.22
C LYS A 112 12.42 16.03 -5.66
N LEU A 113 12.32 15.79 -4.34
CA LEU A 113 12.95 14.64 -3.69
C LEU A 113 12.37 13.32 -4.18
N MET A 114 11.06 13.23 -4.40
CA MET A 114 10.41 12.04 -4.95
C MET A 114 10.92 11.72 -6.36
N ARG A 115 10.99 12.73 -7.25
CA ARG A 115 11.54 12.56 -8.60
C ARG A 115 13.01 12.12 -8.56
N LYS A 116 13.81 12.74 -7.68
CA LYS A 116 15.20 12.34 -7.49
C LYS A 116 15.33 10.91 -6.99
N ASN A 117 14.57 10.51 -5.96
CA ASN A 117 14.58 9.15 -5.42
C ASN A 117 14.24 8.11 -6.49
N LYS A 118 13.27 8.41 -7.37
CA LYS A 118 12.91 7.54 -8.50
C LYS A 118 14.03 7.44 -9.53
N TYR A 119 14.66 8.56 -9.88
CA TYR A 119 15.80 8.58 -10.80
C TYR A 119 16.99 7.78 -10.24
N ASP A 120 17.39 8.05 -8.99
CA ASP A 120 18.52 7.39 -8.34
C ASP A 120 18.29 5.87 -8.25
N PHE A 121 17.06 5.44 -7.97
CA PHE A 121 16.68 4.03 -8.01
C PHE A 121 16.89 3.41 -9.40
N PHE A 122 16.38 4.04 -10.47
CA PHE A 122 16.55 3.52 -11.82
C PHE A 122 18.01 3.46 -12.27
N VAL A 123 18.81 4.49 -11.95
CA VAL A 123 20.26 4.48 -12.20
C VAL A 123 20.92 3.33 -11.44
N SER A 124 20.54 3.11 -10.18
CA SER A 124 21.09 1.99 -9.42
C SER A 124 20.87 0.65 -10.12
N LEU A 125 19.70 0.44 -10.73
CA LEU A 125 19.34 -0.80 -11.42
C LEU A 125 20.09 -1.03 -12.73
N GLN A 126 20.56 0.03 -13.42
CA GLN A 126 21.29 -0.12 -14.69
C GLN A 126 22.58 -0.92 -14.57
N ASN A 127 23.22 -0.90 -13.39
CA ASN A 127 24.42 -1.68 -13.10
C ASN A 127 24.13 -3.13 -12.67
N LEU A 128 22.85 -3.52 -12.63
CA LEU A 128 22.39 -4.82 -12.12
C LEU A 128 21.55 -5.58 -13.14
N LEU A 129 20.69 -4.88 -13.87
CA LEU A 129 19.82 -5.44 -14.89
C LEU A 129 20.45 -5.25 -16.26
N THR A 130 20.23 -6.22 -17.15
CA THR A 130 20.54 -6.05 -18.57
C THR A 130 19.66 -4.95 -19.19
N PRO A 131 20.04 -4.33 -20.32
CA PRO A 131 19.22 -3.34 -21.00
C PRO A 131 17.79 -3.84 -21.31
N LYS A 132 17.66 -5.11 -21.70
CA LYS A 132 16.35 -5.76 -21.93
C LYS A 132 15.51 -5.82 -20.66
N GLN A 133 16.08 -6.32 -19.57
CA GLN A 133 15.39 -6.40 -18.27
C GLN A 133 15.01 -5.03 -17.73
N MET A 134 15.87 -4.01 -17.92
CA MET A 134 15.54 -2.65 -17.51
C MET A 134 14.33 -2.10 -18.29
N ALA A 135 14.26 -2.35 -19.61
CA ALA A 135 13.11 -1.94 -20.42
C ALA A 135 11.82 -2.68 -20.01
N GLN A 136 11.91 -4.00 -19.77
CA GLN A 136 10.78 -4.80 -19.26
C GLN A 136 10.32 -4.30 -17.90
N PHE A 137 11.26 -3.99 -17.00
CA PHE A 137 10.95 -3.44 -15.68
C PHE A 137 10.18 -2.12 -15.78
N LEU A 138 10.64 -1.18 -16.61
CA LEU A 138 9.96 0.10 -16.80
C LEU A 138 8.54 -0.06 -17.37
N ALA A 139 8.38 -0.95 -18.36
CA ALA A 139 7.07 -1.27 -18.92
C ALA A 139 6.15 -1.92 -17.89
N PHE A 140 6.69 -2.85 -17.08
CA PHE A 140 5.98 -3.50 -15.99
C PHE A 140 5.55 -2.49 -14.93
N GLU A 141 6.44 -1.62 -14.43
CA GLU A 141 6.16 -0.64 -13.37
C GLU A 141 5.01 0.30 -13.78
N ARG A 142 4.97 0.70 -15.05
CA ARG A 142 3.89 1.49 -15.64
C ARG A 142 2.58 0.70 -15.65
N LYS A 143 2.56 -0.47 -16.28
CA LYS A 143 1.35 -1.29 -16.46
C LYS A 143 0.77 -1.73 -15.12
N PHE A 144 1.63 -2.20 -14.20
CA PHE A 144 1.22 -2.64 -12.88
C PHE A 144 0.57 -1.51 -12.07
N ARG A 145 1.14 -0.30 -12.12
CA ARG A 145 0.56 0.88 -11.46
C ARG A 145 -0.82 1.23 -12.01
N GLU A 146 -1.00 1.18 -13.33
CA GLU A 146 -2.29 1.41 -13.98
C GLU A 146 -3.32 0.33 -13.58
N GLU A 147 -2.93 -0.94 -13.55
CA GLU A 147 -3.76 -2.04 -13.08
C GLU A 147 -4.18 -1.85 -11.61
N MET A 148 -3.24 -1.50 -10.73
CA MET A 148 -3.53 -1.31 -9.30
C MET A 148 -4.45 -0.12 -9.05
N GLN A 149 -4.26 0.99 -9.77
CA GLN A 149 -5.18 2.13 -9.71
C GLN A 149 -6.60 1.70 -10.10
N ASN A 150 -6.74 0.94 -11.18
CA ASN A 150 -8.04 0.44 -11.62
C ASN A 150 -8.70 -0.49 -10.59
N ILE A 151 -7.94 -1.40 -9.97
CA ILE A 151 -8.46 -2.29 -8.92
C ILE A 151 -8.92 -1.48 -7.70
N ILE A 152 -8.12 -0.51 -7.25
CA ILE A 152 -8.48 0.35 -6.10
C ILE A 152 -9.72 1.19 -6.41
N LEU A 153 -9.80 1.78 -7.61
CA LEU A 153 -10.93 2.63 -8.01
C LEU A 153 -12.23 1.83 -8.20
N ARG A 154 -12.15 0.64 -8.82
CA ARG A 154 -13.32 -0.24 -9.01
C ARG A 154 -13.78 -0.86 -7.69
N GLY A 155 -12.85 -1.22 -6.80
CA GLY A 155 -13.18 -1.72 -5.45
C GLY A 155 -13.87 -0.68 -4.54
N ARG A 156 -13.83 0.61 -4.89
CA ARG A 156 -14.55 1.69 -4.17
C ARG A 156 -15.98 1.93 -4.65
N GLN A 157 -16.37 1.39 -5.81
CA GLN A 157 -17.77 1.45 -6.25
C GLN A 157 -18.56 0.38 -5.49
N LYS A 158 -19.23 0.78 -4.40
CA LYS A 158 -20.31 -0.05 -3.84
C LYS A 158 -21.36 -0.26 -4.95
N PRO A 159 -21.94 -1.47 -5.11
CA PRO A 159 -23.12 -1.60 -5.97
C PRO A 159 -24.18 -0.66 -5.41
N VAL A 160 -24.67 0.25 -6.25
CA VAL A 160 -25.88 1.02 -5.96
C VAL A 160 -27.00 -0.02 -5.93
N PRO A 161 -27.69 -0.24 -4.81
CA PRO A 161 -28.86 -1.11 -4.82
C PRO A 161 -29.92 -0.46 -5.73
N GLU A 162 -30.38 -1.22 -6.73
CA GLU A 162 -31.57 -0.91 -7.52
C GLU A 162 -32.83 -0.92 -6.64
#